data_AF-A0A914WDU1-F1
#
_entry.id   AF-A0A914WDU1-F1
#
_cell.length_a   1.000
_cell.length_b   1.000
_cell.length_c   1.000
_cell.angle_alpha   90.00
_cell.angle_beta   90.00
_cell.angle_gamma   90.00
#
_symmetry.space_group_name_H-M   'P 1'
#
loop_
_entity.id
_entity.type
_entity.pdbx_description
1 polymer ?
#
loop_
_entity_poly.entity_id
_entity_poly.type
_entity_poly.pdbx_seq_one_letter_code
_entity_poly.pdbx_strand_id
1 'polypeptide(L)'
;MLPNCVAYFFWIFIVHHVYSATDVLSCFEKTPDHALIGYAQDTGNNQVGSLEECLGQCLDAEKKFQFECKSALFYPDLKECNLNTATKVDDSFSFVETAVGEKVDYYQKTCGVG
;
A
#
# COMPACT_ATOMS: atom_id res chain seq x y z
N MET A 1 -42.65 -19.87 -6.41
CA MET A 1 -41.77 -19.92 -5.23
C MET A 1 -40.34 -20.13 -5.71
N LEU A 2 -39.56 -19.05 -5.76
CA LEU A 2 -38.10 -19.09 -5.55
C LEU A 2 -37.89 -18.99 -4.03
N PRO A 3 -36.71 -19.31 -3.43
CA PRO A 3 -35.38 -19.21 -4.06
C PRO A 3 -34.36 -20.27 -3.61
N ASN A 4 -33.29 -20.53 -4.38
CA ASN A 4 -32.02 -21.05 -3.83
C ASN A 4 -30.76 -20.76 -4.70
N CYS A 5 -30.81 -19.81 -5.64
CA CYS A 5 -29.60 -19.41 -6.39
C CYS A 5 -28.72 -18.37 -5.67
N VAL A 6 -29.18 -17.79 -4.54
CA VAL A 6 -28.44 -16.75 -3.81
C VAL A 6 -27.30 -17.34 -2.97
N ALA A 7 -27.43 -18.60 -2.52
CA ALA A 7 -26.46 -19.22 -1.62
C ALA A 7 -25.10 -19.55 -2.27
N TYR A 8 -25.07 -19.76 -3.59
CA TYR A 8 -23.82 -20.08 -4.30
C TYR A 8 -22.95 -18.86 -4.58
N PHE A 9 -23.55 -17.68 -4.71
CA PHE A 9 -22.77 -16.45 -4.91
C PHE A 9 -22.06 -16.00 -3.64
N PHE A 10 -22.63 -16.23 -2.45
CA PHE A 10 -21.99 -15.84 -1.19
C PHE A 10 -20.77 -16.69 -0.82
N TRP A 11 -20.64 -17.93 -1.32
CA TRP A 11 -19.46 -18.76 -1.04
C TRP A 11 -18.25 -18.40 -1.90
N ILE A 12 -18.43 -17.79 -3.08
CA ILE A 12 -17.32 -17.38 -3.95
C ILE A 12 -16.67 -16.08 -3.47
N PHE A 13 -17.40 -15.21 -2.76
CA PHE A 13 -16.87 -13.94 -2.25
C PHE A 13 -16.03 -14.05 -0.97
N ILE A 14 -16.02 -15.18 -0.26
CA ILE A 14 -15.35 -15.28 1.05
C ILE A 14 -13.84 -15.58 0.93
N VAL A 15 -13.36 -16.06 -0.23
CA VAL A 15 -12.01 -16.63 -0.35
C VAL A 15 -11.04 -15.83 -1.23
N HIS A 16 -11.46 -14.70 -1.80
CA HIS A 16 -10.54 -13.78 -2.48
C HIS A 16 -10.32 -12.51 -1.65
N HIS A 17 -9.47 -12.64 -0.62
CA HIS A 17 -8.57 -11.56 -0.16
C HIS A 17 -9.19 -10.15 -0.02
N VAL A 18 -10.35 -10.01 0.61
CA VAL A 18 -10.89 -8.68 0.99
C VAL A 18 -10.37 -8.35 2.38
N TYR A 19 -9.17 -7.79 2.47
CA TYR A 19 -8.82 -7.02 3.67
C TYR A 19 -9.85 -5.89 3.80
N SER A 20 -10.44 -5.69 4.98
CA SER A 20 -11.21 -4.47 5.23
C SER A 20 -10.26 -3.27 5.11
N ALA A 21 -10.76 -2.12 4.64
CA ALA A 21 -9.99 -0.87 4.57
C ALA A 21 -9.30 -0.54 5.92
N THR A 22 -9.97 -0.85 7.03
CA THR A 22 -9.44 -0.71 8.40
C THR A 22 -8.25 -1.61 8.67
N ASP A 23 -8.27 -2.83 8.14
CA ASP A 23 -7.24 -3.83 8.37
C ASP A 23 -5.97 -3.46 7.60
N VAL A 24 -6.13 -2.95 6.37
CA VAL A 24 -5.00 -2.45 5.56
C VAL A 24 -4.28 -1.32 6.29
N LEU A 25 -5.02 -0.29 6.76
CA LEU A 25 -4.42 0.88 7.41
C LEU A 25 -3.70 0.53 8.72
N SER A 26 -4.20 -0.47 9.46
CA SER A 26 -3.59 -0.91 10.72
C SER A 26 -2.17 -1.47 10.56
N CYS A 27 -1.80 -1.89 9.35
CA CYS A 27 -0.48 -2.44 9.03
C CYS A 27 0.58 -1.39 8.72
N PHE A 28 0.28 -0.09 8.84
CA PHE A 28 1.20 0.97 8.46
C PHE A 28 1.36 2.04 9.52
N GLU A 29 2.61 2.41 9.78
CA GLU A 29 2.97 3.61 10.54
C GLU A 29 3.16 4.78 9.56
N LYS A 30 2.35 5.83 9.72
CA LYS A 30 2.45 7.05 8.91
C LYS A 30 3.53 7.99 9.47
N THR A 31 4.34 8.57 8.59
CA THR A 31 5.12 9.78 8.86
C THR A 31 4.72 10.86 7.85
N PRO A 32 4.09 11.96 8.29
CA PRO A 32 3.59 12.98 7.36
C PRO A 32 4.73 13.79 6.74
N ASP A 33 4.53 14.27 5.52
CA ASP A 33 5.46 15.19 4.83
C ASP A 33 6.91 14.66 4.75
N HIS A 34 7.05 13.34 4.54
CA HIS A 34 8.35 12.68 4.43
C HIS A 34 8.37 11.71 3.23
N ALA A 35 9.55 11.56 2.65
CA ALA A 35 9.79 10.63 1.54
C ALA A 35 11.07 9.82 1.78
N LEU A 36 11.08 8.58 1.27
CA LEU A 36 12.26 7.74 1.19
C LEU A 36 12.73 7.68 -0.26
N ILE A 37 13.91 8.24 -0.53
CA ILE A 37 14.41 8.44 -1.89
C ILE A 37 15.26 7.25 -2.35
N GLY A 38 15.09 6.84 -3.61
CA GLY A 38 15.98 5.85 -4.26
C GLY A 38 15.60 4.38 -4.10
N TYR A 39 14.52 4.07 -3.39
CA TYR A 39 14.09 2.69 -3.12
C TYR A 39 12.78 2.26 -3.81
N ALA A 40 12.20 3.15 -4.63
CA ALA A 40 10.97 2.90 -5.35
C ALA A 40 11.17 1.79 -6.40
N GLN A 41 10.31 0.79 -6.36
CA GLN A 41 10.26 -0.28 -7.36
C GLN A 41 9.33 0.11 -8.50
N ASP A 42 9.77 -0.10 -9.73
CA ASP A 42 8.93 0.08 -10.91
C ASP A 42 7.88 -1.04 -11.00
N THR A 43 6.60 -0.66 -10.90
CA THR A 43 5.43 -1.54 -11.03
C THR A 43 4.73 -1.39 -12.38
N GLY A 44 5.26 -0.57 -13.29
CA GLY A 44 4.69 -0.24 -14.61
C GLY A 44 3.50 0.74 -14.56
N ASN A 45 2.72 0.76 -13.48
CA ASN A 45 1.69 1.75 -13.21
C ASN A 45 1.62 2.05 -11.72
N ASN A 46 1.81 3.31 -11.35
CA ASN A 46 1.76 3.79 -9.97
C ASN A 46 0.44 4.53 -9.63
N GLN A 47 -0.52 4.64 -10.56
CA GLN A 47 -1.79 5.32 -10.31
C GLN A 47 -2.72 4.49 -9.42
N VAL A 48 -3.33 5.15 -8.42
CA VAL A 48 -4.24 4.56 -7.44
C VAL A 48 -5.40 5.51 -7.10
N GLY A 49 -6.59 4.98 -6.82
CA GLY A 49 -7.76 5.77 -6.46
C GLY A 49 -7.72 6.31 -5.03
N SER A 50 -7.11 5.58 -4.10
CA SER A 50 -7.07 5.90 -2.68
C SER A 50 -5.79 5.44 -1.97
N LEU A 51 -5.63 5.88 -0.72
CA LEU A 51 -4.54 5.44 0.15
C LEU A 51 -4.62 3.93 0.43
N GLU A 52 -5.82 3.41 0.69
CA GLU A 52 -6.05 2.00 0.97
C GLU A 52 -5.65 1.12 -0.21
N GLU A 53 -5.89 1.59 -1.44
CA GLU A 53 -5.43 0.90 -2.64
C GLU A 53 -3.90 0.88 -2.72
N CYS A 54 -3.23 2.00 -2.46
CA CYS A 54 -1.76 2.08 -2.41
C CYS A 54 -1.16 1.10 -1.39
N LEU A 55 -1.68 1.14 -0.16
CA LEU A 55 -1.21 0.27 0.92
C LEU A 55 -1.55 -1.20 0.66
N GLY A 56 -2.71 -1.48 0.08
CA GLY A 56 -3.07 -2.83 -0.38
C GLY A 56 -2.13 -3.35 -1.46
N GLN A 57 -1.72 -2.52 -2.43
CA GLN A 57 -0.71 -2.90 -3.41
C GLN A 57 0.64 -3.21 -2.75
N CYS A 58 1.04 -2.47 -1.71
CA CYS A 58 2.25 -2.79 -0.94
C CYS A 58 2.14 -4.16 -0.23
N LEU A 59 1.00 -4.45 0.42
CA LEU A 59 0.79 -5.74 1.09
C LEU A 59 0.81 -6.92 0.10
N ASP A 60 0.32 -6.72 -1.12
CA ASP A 60 0.29 -7.73 -2.17
C ASP A 60 1.53 -7.73 -3.09
N ALA A 61 2.53 -6.88 -2.83
CA ALA A 61 3.63 -6.63 -3.77
C ALA A 61 4.43 -7.89 -4.11
N GLU A 62 4.62 -8.80 -3.16
CA GLU A 62 5.34 -10.05 -3.40
C GLU A 62 4.60 -10.92 -4.43
N LYS A 63 3.28 -11.00 -4.31
CA LYS A 63 2.43 -11.77 -5.23
C LYS A 63 2.28 -11.09 -6.59
N LYS A 64 2.10 -9.77 -6.61
CA LYS A 64 1.78 -8.99 -7.82
C LYS A 64 2.99 -8.59 -8.64
N PHE A 65 4.09 -8.24 -7.97
CA PHE A 65 5.26 -7.60 -8.57
C PHE A 65 6.57 -8.32 -8.27
N GLN A 66 6.53 -9.44 -7.54
CA GLN A 66 7.71 -10.27 -7.22
C GLN A 66 8.78 -9.54 -6.40
N PHE A 67 8.38 -8.63 -5.51
CA PHE A 67 9.27 -7.99 -4.54
C PHE A 67 8.60 -7.76 -3.19
N GLU A 68 9.40 -7.70 -2.13
CA GLU A 68 8.90 -7.33 -0.80
C GLU A 68 8.78 -5.81 -0.68
N CYS A 69 7.55 -5.31 -0.57
CA CYS A 69 7.32 -3.90 -0.22
C CYS A 69 7.44 -3.71 1.30
N LYS A 70 8.33 -2.81 1.69
CA LYS A 70 8.60 -2.46 3.10
C LYS A 70 8.03 -1.11 3.51
N SER A 71 7.86 -0.20 2.56
CA SER A 71 7.20 1.08 2.77
C SER A 71 6.56 1.59 1.49
N ALA A 72 5.66 2.56 1.59
CA ALA A 72 5.03 3.21 0.45
C ALA A 72 5.00 4.73 0.63
N LEU A 73 5.03 5.47 -0.49
CA LEU A 73 4.77 6.90 -0.55
C LEU A 73 3.45 7.11 -1.27
N PHE A 74 2.56 7.90 -0.69
CA PHE A 74 1.29 8.24 -1.32
C PHE A 74 1.23 9.74 -1.62
N TYR A 75 0.98 10.06 -2.88
CA TYR A 75 0.82 11.43 -3.40
C TYR A 75 -0.68 11.67 -3.65
N PRO A 76 -1.46 12.17 -2.67
CA PRO A 76 -2.91 12.31 -2.79
C PRO A 76 -3.35 13.20 -3.95
N ASP A 77 -2.58 14.27 -4.24
CA ASP A 77 -2.89 15.23 -5.29
C ASP A 77 -2.64 14.63 -6.70
N LEU A 78 -1.63 13.76 -6.83
CA LEU A 78 -1.29 13.09 -8.09
C LEU A 78 -2.01 11.76 -8.30
N LYS A 79 -2.61 11.21 -7.23
CA LYS A 79 -3.17 9.86 -7.23
C LYS A 79 -2.12 8.80 -7.59
N GLU A 80 -0.92 8.98 -7.05
CA GLU A 80 0.22 8.10 -7.29
C GLU A 80 0.69 7.41 -6.00
N CYS A 81 1.19 6.19 -6.15
CA CYS A 81 1.71 5.33 -5.09
C CYS A 81 3.08 4.77 -5.49
N ASN A 82 4.12 5.13 -4.75
CA ASN A 82 5.45 4.55 -4.95
C ASN A 82 5.72 3.51 -3.87
N LEU A 83 5.95 2.26 -4.29
CA LEU A 83 6.24 1.14 -3.41
C LEU A 83 7.75 0.99 -3.24
N ASN A 84 8.22 0.92 -2.00
CA ASN A 84 9.65 0.90 -1.68
C ASN A 84 10.10 -0.45 -1.11
N THR A 85 11.33 -0.82 -1.45
CA THR A 85 12.02 -2.04 -0.97
C THR A 85 12.78 -1.85 0.36
N ALA A 86 12.75 -0.64 0.92
CA ALA A 86 13.45 -0.27 2.14
C ALA A 86 12.56 0.49 3.13
N THR A 87 13.04 0.60 4.37
CA THR A 87 12.45 1.39 5.45
C THR A 87 13.32 2.61 5.80
N LYS A 88 12.78 3.55 6.57
CA LYS A 88 13.54 4.68 7.17
C LYS A 88 14.69 4.24 8.08
N VAL A 89 14.69 2.98 8.54
CA VAL A 89 15.76 2.41 9.37
C VAL A 89 16.85 1.78 8.51
N ASP A 90 16.48 1.19 7.37
CA ASP A 90 17.45 0.62 6.42
C ASP A 90 18.35 1.72 5.84
N ASP A 91 17.80 2.92 5.59
CA ASP A 91 18.54 4.09 5.14
C ASP A 91 17.92 5.40 5.66
N SER A 92 18.40 5.84 6.82
CA SER A 92 17.94 7.10 7.42
C SER A 92 18.45 8.35 6.70
N PHE A 93 19.49 8.24 5.87
CA PHE A 93 20.03 9.39 5.14
C PHE A 93 19.15 9.76 3.95
N SER A 94 18.56 8.76 3.30
CA SER A 94 17.62 8.93 2.20
C SER A 94 16.17 9.21 2.65
N PHE A 95 15.91 9.22 3.95
CA PHE A 95 14.62 9.57 4.53
C PHE A 95 14.59 11.06 4.87
N VAL A 96 13.82 11.84 4.12
CA VAL A 96 13.86 13.30 4.14
C VAL A 96 12.47 13.90 4.30
N GLU A 97 12.40 15.06 4.96
CA GLU A 97 11.21 15.92 4.94
C GLU A 97 11.02 16.49 3.54
N THR A 98 9.77 16.58 3.08
CA THR A 98 9.45 17.05 1.73
C THR A 98 9.32 18.56 1.67
N ALA A 99 9.40 19.12 0.46
CA ALA A 99 9.37 20.57 0.31
C ALA A 99 7.99 21.13 0.69
N VAL A 100 7.96 22.37 1.17
CA VAL A 100 6.71 23.05 1.54
C VAL A 100 5.76 23.07 0.34
N GLY A 101 4.58 22.46 0.50
CA GLY A 101 3.55 22.37 -0.54
C GLY A 101 3.53 21.04 -1.30
N GLU A 102 4.53 20.18 -1.14
CA GLU A 102 4.47 18.80 -1.61
C GLU A 102 3.66 17.96 -0.64
N LYS A 103 2.45 17.55 -1.04
CA LYS A 103 1.65 16.62 -0.26
C LYS A 103 2.09 15.19 -0.56
N VAL A 104 2.98 14.66 0.26
CA VAL A 104 3.35 13.25 0.24
C VAL A 104 3.56 12.75 1.66
N ASP A 105 3.04 11.57 1.92
CA ASP A 105 3.16 10.92 3.21
C ASP A 105 3.88 9.57 3.05
N TYR A 106 4.77 9.26 3.98
CA TYR A 106 5.47 7.99 4.08
C TYR A 106 4.69 7.02 4.96
N TYR A 107 4.60 5.76 4.54
CA TYR A 107 3.91 4.68 5.23
C TYR A 107 4.84 3.47 5.36
N GLN A 108 5.26 3.16 6.59
CA GLN A 108 6.09 1.98 6.86
C GLN A 108 5.23 0.78 7.19
N LYS A 109 5.46 -0.34 6.51
CA LYS A 109 4.78 -1.61 6.82
C LYS A 109 5.27 -2.13 8.18
N THR A 110 4.33 -2.45 9.07
CA THR A 110 4.60 -2.99 10.42
C THR A 110 4.08 -4.41 10.60
N CYS A 111 3.15 -4.85 9.75
CA CYS A 111 2.69 -6.23 9.73
C CYS A 111 3.75 -7.17 9.14
N GLY A 112 4.02 -8.28 9.83
CA GLY A 112 4.88 -9.34 9.33
C GLY A 112 4.24 -10.06 8.15
N VAL A 113 5.07 -10.46 7.17
CA VAL A 113 4.68 -11.45 6.15
C VAL A 113 4.45 -12.76 6.91
N GLY A 114 3.20 -13.23 6.94
CA GLY A 114 2.85 -14.56 7.45
C GLY A 114 3.05 -15.61 6.36
#